data_AF-A0A941QNV1-F1
#
_entry.id   AF-A0A941QNV1-F1
#
_cell.length_a   1.000
_cell.length_b   1.000
_cell.length_c   1.000
_cell.angle_alpha   90.00
_cell.angle_beta   90.00
_cell.angle_gamma   90.00
#
_symmetry.space_group_name_H-M   'P 1'
#
loop_
_entity.id
_entity.type
_entity.pdbx_description
1 polymer ?
#
loop_
_entity_poly.entity_id
_entity_poly.type
_entity_poly.pdbx_seq_one_letter_code
_entity_poly.pdbx_strand_id
1 'polypeptide(L)'
;MPRITTDCHLGVTYQPSWDADLRALFSRMTCACAETATHAEAPMARALFLRVEEMKQHPELAARALGIRPGDAGYLLAGLREDVAKELVLLLSTKRPPKGTTCEREISDE
;
A
#
# COMPACT_ATOMS: atom_id res chain seq x y z
N MET A 1 45.08 5.11 22.01
CA MET A 1 44.88 4.05 21.01
C MET A 1 43.44 3.55 21.11
N PRO A 2 42.57 3.71 20.10
CA PRO A 2 41.29 3.04 20.07
C PRO A 2 41.42 1.70 19.33
N ARG A 3 40.88 0.64 19.92
CA ARG A 3 40.78 -0.70 19.33
C ARG A 3 39.68 -0.69 18.27
N ILE A 4 40.03 -1.01 17.03
CA ILE A 4 39.08 -1.22 15.95
C ILE A 4 38.55 -2.64 16.10
N THR A 5 37.30 -2.78 16.55
CA THR A 5 36.53 -4.01 16.41
C THR A 5 35.95 -4.03 15.01
N THR A 6 36.55 -4.83 14.12
CA THR A 6 35.97 -5.18 12.83
C THR A 6 34.80 -6.12 13.08
N ASP A 7 33.57 -5.61 12.91
CA ASP A 7 32.39 -6.47 12.89
C ASP A 7 32.24 -7.06 11.49
N CYS A 8 32.49 -8.36 11.40
CA CYS A 8 32.39 -9.14 10.17
C CYS A 8 30.92 -9.46 9.90
N HIS A 9 30.17 -8.52 9.33
CA HIS A 9 28.91 -8.87 8.70
C HIS A 9 29.17 -9.27 7.25
N LEU A 10 29.17 -10.59 7.04
CA LEU A 10 28.83 -11.26 5.79
C LEU A 10 27.50 -10.69 5.26
N GLY A 11 27.57 -9.55 4.57
CA GLY A 11 26.41 -8.88 4.01
C GLY A 11 26.21 -9.33 2.59
N VAL A 12 25.38 -10.35 2.40
CA VAL A 12 24.77 -10.66 1.10
C VAL A 12 24.31 -9.34 0.50
N THR A 13 24.81 -8.98 -0.69
CA THR A 13 24.27 -7.86 -1.45
C THR A 13 22.87 -8.26 -1.90
N TYR A 14 21.88 -8.07 -1.03
CA TYR A 14 20.48 -8.03 -1.42
C TYR A 14 20.36 -6.82 -2.34
N GLN A 15 20.47 -7.07 -3.63
CA GLN A 15 20.16 -6.08 -4.63
C GLN A 15 18.63 -6.06 -4.70
N PRO A 16 17.96 -5.04 -4.12
CA PRO A 16 16.52 -4.98 -4.17
C PRO A 16 16.17 -4.88 -5.65
N SER A 17 15.33 -5.79 -6.12
CA SER A 17 14.68 -5.59 -7.40
C SER A 17 13.81 -4.35 -7.22
N TRP A 18 14.24 -3.22 -7.79
CA TRP A 18 13.47 -1.97 -7.81
C TRP A 18 12.01 -2.23 -8.21
N ASP A 19 11.79 -3.19 -9.09
CA ASP A 19 10.47 -3.61 -9.55
C ASP A 19 9.63 -4.27 -8.44
N ALA A 20 10.23 -5.10 -7.57
CA ALA A 20 9.52 -5.70 -6.43
C ALA A 20 9.13 -4.63 -5.39
N ASP A 21 10.03 -3.70 -5.10
CA ASP A 21 9.78 -2.60 -4.15
C ASP A 21 8.71 -1.64 -4.66
N LEU A 22 8.75 -1.31 -5.96
CA LEU A 22 7.71 -0.51 -6.61
C LEU A 22 6.36 -1.24 -6.57
N ARG A 23 6.30 -2.53 -6.92
CA ARG A 23 5.06 -3.31 -6.81
C ARG A 23 4.50 -3.32 -5.39
N ALA A 24 5.36 -3.49 -4.39
CA ALA A 24 4.95 -3.46 -2.98
C ALA A 24 4.47 -2.07 -2.53
N LEU A 25 5.11 -1.00 -3.02
CA LEU A 25 4.65 0.37 -2.79
C LEU A 25 3.28 0.61 -3.42
N PHE A 26 3.10 0.29 -4.70
CA PHE A 26 1.83 0.43 -5.39
C PHE A 26 0.74 -0.40 -4.71
N SER A 27 1.02 -1.65 -4.33
CA SER A 27 0.05 -2.48 -3.61
C SER A 27 -0.39 -1.83 -2.30
N ARG A 28 0.54 -1.27 -1.51
CA ARG A 28 0.22 -0.58 -0.26
C ARG A 28 -0.59 0.69 -0.50
N MET A 29 -0.22 1.50 -1.49
CA MET A 29 -0.95 2.73 -1.82
C MET A 29 -2.36 2.44 -2.29
N THR A 30 -2.53 1.45 -3.17
CA THR A 30 -3.83 1.01 -3.68
C THR A 30 -4.72 0.46 -2.55
N CYS A 31 -4.17 -0.34 -1.63
CA CYS A 31 -4.92 -0.79 -0.45
C CYS A 31 -5.31 0.39 0.44
N ALA A 32 -4.38 1.31 0.74
CA ALA A 32 -4.69 2.50 1.53
C ALA A 32 -5.80 3.35 0.89
N CYS A 33 -5.80 3.52 -0.43
CA CYS A 33 -6.90 4.17 -1.15
C CYS A 33 -8.21 3.41 -0.93
N ALA A 34 -8.24 2.08 -1.09
CA ALA A 34 -9.45 1.29 -0.81
C ALA A 34 -9.95 1.38 0.65
N GLU A 35 -9.08 1.71 1.59
CA GLU A 35 -9.44 1.96 3.00
C GLU A 35 -9.96 3.37 3.26
N THR A 36 -9.39 4.38 2.62
CA THR A 36 -9.72 5.80 2.83
C THR A 36 -10.81 6.30 1.90
N ALA A 37 -10.98 5.64 0.77
CA ALA A 37 -12.07 5.88 -0.15
C ALA A 37 -13.38 5.84 0.60
N THR A 38 -14.28 6.76 0.27
CA THR A 38 -15.65 6.80 0.80
C THR A 38 -16.51 5.64 0.27
N HIS A 39 -15.96 4.42 0.23
CA HIS A 39 -16.64 3.15 -0.07
C HIS A 39 -17.45 2.64 1.13
N ALA A 40 -17.91 3.51 2.03
CA ALA A 40 -18.83 3.16 3.11
C ALA A 40 -20.07 2.42 2.56
N GLU A 41 -20.45 2.73 1.31
CA GLU A 41 -21.59 2.15 0.61
C GLU A 41 -21.30 0.79 -0.08
N ALA A 42 -20.04 0.30 -0.09
CA ALA A 42 -19.66 -0.92 -0.80
C ALA A 42 -18.79 -1.89 0.04
N PRO A 43 -19.23 -2.29 1.25
CA PRO A 43 -18.44 -3.13 2.16
C PRO A 43 -18.06 -4.49 1.55
N MET A 44 -18.93 -5.06 0.71
CA MET A 44 -18.69 -6.35 0.06
C MET A 44 -17.57 -6.26 -0.98
N ALA A 45 -17.56 -5.20 -1.81
CA ALA A 45 -16.51 -4.97 -2.80
C ALA A 45 -15.15 -4.75 -2.11
N ARG A 46 -15.14 -3.97 -1.03
CA ARG A 46 -13.93 -3.72 -0.23
C ARG A 46 -13.37 -4.98 0.41
N ALA A 47 -14.22 -5.78 1.06
CA ALA A 47 -13.80 -7.05 1.66
C ALA A 47 -13.24 -8.03 0.61
N LEU A 48 -13.86 -8.07 -0.57
CA LEU A 48 -13.39 -8.88 -1.69
C LEU A 48 -12.04 -8.40 -2.22
N PHE A 49 -11.87 -7.09 -2.36
CA PHE A 49 -10.64 -6.46 -2.82
C PHE A 49 -9.47 -6.74 -1.87
N LEU A 50 -9.64 -6.56 -0.56
CA LEU A 50 -8.58 -6.84 0.42
C LEU A 50 -8.14 -8.31 0.39
N ARG A 51 -9.08 -9.24 0.25
CA ARG A 51 -8.74 -10.67 0.09
C ARG A 51 -7.90 -10.93 -1.17
N VAL A 52 -8.25 -10.31 -2.29
CA VAL A 52 -7.53 -10.52 -3.56
C VAL A 52 -6.18 -9.80 -3.57
N GLU A 53 -6.13 -8.56 -3.13
CA GLU A 53 -4.95 -7.71 -3.28
C GLU A 53 -4.01 -7.77 -2.08
N GLU A 54 -4.51 -7.85 -0.84
CA GLU A 54 -3.66 -7.94 0.36
C GLU A 54 -3.30 -9.39 0.65
N MET A 55 -4.29 -10.28 0.71
CA MET A 55 -4.07 -11.70 1.02
C MET A 55 -3.64 -12.52 -0.20
N LYS A 56 -3.54 -11.90 -1.39
CA LYS A 56 -3.19 -12.54 -2.67
C LYS A 56 -4.05 -13.78 -2.98
N GLN A 57 -5.30 -13.81 -2.53
CA GLN A 57 -6.22 -14.92 -2.78
C GLN A 57 -6.71 -14.90 -4.23
N HIS A 58 -6.93 -16.09 -4.80
CA HIS A 58 -7.57 -16.21 -6.10
C HIS A 58 -8.99 -15.60 -6.05
N PRO A 59 -9.42 -14.79 -7.03
CA PRO A 59 -10.71 -14.09 -7.00
C PRO A 59 -11.91 -15.00 -6.74
N GLU A 60 -11.93 -16.19 -7.33
CA GLU A 60 -13.02 -17.16 -7.10
C GLU A 60 -13.03 -17.70 -5.66
N LEU A 61 -11.87 -17.89 -5.04
CA LEU A 61 -11.78 -18.34 -3.65
C LEU A 61 -12.21 -17.23 -2.70
N ALA A 62 -11.82 -15.99 -2.99
CA ALA A 62 -12.26 -14.82 -2.24
C ALA A 62 -13.79 -14.62 -2.35
N ALA A 63 -14.35 -14.81 -3.55
CA ALA A 63 -15.79 -14.76 -3.79
C ALA A 63 -16.55 -15.82 -2.98
N ARG A 64 -16.07 -17.08 -3.03
CA ARG A 64 -16.65 -18.18 -2.24
C ARG A 64 -16.56 -17.92 -0.74
N ALA A 65 -15.44 -17.36 -0.26
CA ALA A 65 -15.25 -17.02 1.16
C ALA A 65 -16.21 -15.92 1.64
N LEU A 66 -16.74 -15.11 0.72
CA LEU A 66 -17.73 -14.06 0.98
C LEU A 66 -19.17 -14.48 0.61
N GLY A 67 -19.37 -15.72 0.16
CA GLY A 67 -20.70 -16.24 -0.19
C GLY A 67 -21.32 -15.62 -1.44
N ILE A 68 -20.53 -15.04 -2.34
CA ILE A 68 -21.01 -14.39 -3.57
C ILE A 68 -20.62 -15.17 -4.82
N ARG A 69 -21.37 -14.99 -5.91
CA ARG A 69 -21.06 -15.67 -7.18
C ARG A 69 -19.79 -15.07 -7.80
N PRO A 70 -18.97 -15.87 -8.52
CA PRO A 70 -17.78 -15.36 -9.19
C PRO A 70 -18.05 -14.23 -10.20
N GLY A 71 -19.20 -14.27 -10.89
CA GLY A 71 -19.59 -13.19 -11.81
C GLY A 71 -19.81 -11.86 -11.09
N ASP A 72 -20.55 -11.88 -9.98
CA ASP A 72 -20.83 -10.69 -9.16
C ASP A 72 -19.52 -10.16 -8.54
N ALA A 73 -18.65 -11.07 -8.09
CA ALA A 73 -17.32 -10.73 -7.60
C ALA A 73 -16.47 -10.00 -8.65
N GLY A 74 -16.53 -10.44 -9.91
CA GLY A 74 -15.87 -9.76 -11.02
C GLY A 74 -16.36 -8.33 -11.21
N TYR A 75 -17.69 -8.13 -11.18
CA TYR A 75 -18.30 -6.80 -11.28
C TYR A 75 -17.87 -5.88 -10.13
N LEU A 76 -17.93 -6.38 -8.88
CA LEU A 76 -17.55 -5.61 -7.69
C LEU A 76 -16.05 -5.24 -7.70
N LEU A 77 -15.17 -6.17 -8.07
CA LEU A 77 -13.73 -5.90 -8.16
C LEU A 77 -13.40 -4.87 -9.25
N ALA A 78 -14.07 -4.94 -10.39
CA ALA A 78 -13.84 -4.01 -11.50
C ALA A 78 -14.18 -2.57 -11.08
N GLY A 79 -15.38 -2.36 -10.51
CA GLY A 79 -15.81 -1.04 -10.04
C GLY A 79 -14.88 -0.48 -8.97
N LEU A 80 -14.55 -1.29 -7.95
CA LEU A 80 -13.68 -0.81 -6.88
C LEU A 80 -12.26 -0.49 -7.36
N ARG A 81 -11.69 -1.30 -8.26
CA ARG A 81 -10.37 -1.02 -8.84
C ARG A 81 -10.35 0.27 -9.64
N GLU A 82 -11.42 0.57 -10.36
CA GLU A 82 -11.56 1.82 -11.10
C GLU A 82 -11.59 3.02 -10.15
N ASP A 83 -12.39 2.95 -9.09
CA ASP A 83 -12.49 4.05 -8.11
C ASP A 83 -11.18 4.26 -7.37
N VAL A 84 -10.54 3.17 -6.92
CA VAL A 84 -9.22 3.22 -6.28
C VAL A 84 -8.17 3.82 -7.21
N ALA A 85 -8.21 3.51 -8.52
CA ALA A 85 -7.29 4.11 -9.48
C ALA A 85 -7.52 5.62 -9.62
N LYS A 86 -8.77 6.08 -9.63
CA LYS A 86 -9.11 7.52 -9.65
C LYS A 86 -8.59 8.23 -8.41
N GLU A 87 -8.80 7.65 -7.23
CA GLU A 87 -8.31 8.21 -5.96
C GLU A 87 -6.78 8.23 -5.89
N LEU A 88 -6.12 7.18 -6.35
CA LEU A 88 -4.66 7.13 -6.41
C LEU A 88 -4.11 8.23 -7.32
N VAL A 89 -4.71 8.44 -8.50
CA VAL A 89 -4.33 9.54 -9.40
C VAL A 89 -4.55 10.89 -8.73
N LEU A 90 -5.67 11.07 -8.01
CA LEU A 90 -5.94 12.30 -7.26
C LEU A 90 -4.88 12.53 -6.18
N LEU A 91 -4.56 11.51 -5.37
CA LEU A 91 -3.52 11.56 -4.34
C LEU A 91 -2.16 11.96 -4.90
N LEU A 92 -1.75 11.35 -6.02
CA LEU A 92 -0.51 11.67 -6.71
C LEU A 92 -0.51 13.08 -7.32
N SER A 93 -1.67 13.55 -7.78
CA SER A 93 -1.85 14.87 -8.39
C SER A 93 -1.91 15.98 -7.34
N THR A 94 -2.44 15.69 -6.15
CA THR A 94 -2.37 16.60 -5.02
C THR A 94 -0.94 16.66 -4.53
N LYS A 95 -0.18 17.66 -4.99
CA LYS A 95 1.11 18.05 -4.42
C LYS A 95 0.92 18.51 -2.97
N ARG A 96 0.59 17.61 -2.04
CA ARG A 96 0.69 17.90 -0.61
C ARG A 96 2.18 17.86 -0.30
N PRO A 97 2.86 19.00 -0.09
CA PRO A 97 4.21 18.93 0.44
C PRO A 97 4.13 18.13 1.76
N PRO A 98 5.12 17.28 2.07
CA PRO A 98 5.20 16.70 3.39
C PRO A 98 5.04 17.84 4.39
N LYS A 99 4.16 17.67 5.39
CA LYS A 99 4.07 18.63 6.51
C LYS A 99 5.50 18.72 7.05
N GLY A 100 6.18 19.82 6.75
CA GLY A 100 7.52 20.05 7.24
C GLY A 100 7.45 19.92 8.74
N THR A 101 8.10 18.92 9.29
CA THR A 101 8.44 18.94 10.71
C THR A 101 9.43 20.09 10.83
N THR A 102 8.94 21.28 11.17
CA THR A 102 9.76 22.31 11.79
C THR A 102 10.29 21.69 13.08
N CYS A 103 11.41 21.00 12.98
CA CYS A 103 12.33 20.90 14.09
C CYS A 103 12.88 22.32 14.20
N GLU A 104 12.22 23.16 15.00
CA GLU A 104 12.86 24.37 15.49
C GLU A 104 14.13 23.92 16.20
N ARG A 105 15.25 24.14 15.53
CA ARG A 105 16.56 24.01 16.15
C ARG A 105 16.71 25.28 16.95
N GLU A 106 16.26 25.26 18.22
CA GLU A 106 16.71 26.24 19.20
C GLU A 106 18.24 26.10 19.28
N ILE A 107 18.92 27.07 18.69
CA ILE A 107 20.33 27.29 18.95
C ILE A 107 20.35 28.14 20.22
N SER A 108 20.48 27.49 21.38
CA SER A 108 20.85 28.18 22.61
C SER A 108 22.36 28.44 22.56
N ASP A 109 22.74 29.68 22.31
CA ASP A 109 24.05 30.21 22.71
C ASP A 109 23.96 30.56 24.20
N GLU A 110 24.69 29.81 25.03
CA GLU A 110 25.29 30.32 26.27
C GLU A 110 26.65 29.65 26.50
#